data_AF-A0AAW7QDL0-F1
#
_entry.id   AF-A0AAW7QDL0-F1
#
_cell.length_a   1.000
_cell.length_b   1.000
_cell.length_c   1.000
_cell.angle_alpha   90.00
_cell.angle_beta   90.00
_cell.angle_gamma   90.00
#
_symmetry.space_group_name_H-M   'P 1'
#
loop_
_entity.id
_entity.type
_entity.pdbx_description
1 polymer ?
#
loop_
_entity_poly.entity_id
_entity_poly.type
_entity_poly.pdbx_seq_one_letter_code
_entity_poly.pdbx_strand_id
1 'polypeptide(L)' 'MEELLPKKLSFSLKELEELGFIKIPTAKKLIRLKKLESFKIGVKHFVLRDNVLKYIKNNTIE' A
#
# COMPACT_ATOMS: atom_id res chain seq x y z
N MET A 1 -16.28 -20.09 7.05
CA MET A 1 -16.57 -19.18 8.19
C MET A 1 -15.42 -18.19 8.46
N GLU A 2 -14.35 -18.21 7.67
CA GLU A 2 -13.12 -17.39 7.87
C GLU A 2 -13.12 -16.05 7.10
N GLU A 3 -14.22 -15.73 6.39
CA GLU A 3 -14.36 -14.54 5.52
C GLU A 3 -15.09 -13.36 6.17
N LEU A 4 -15.57 -13.50 7.42
CA LEU A 4 -16.39 -12.48 8.08
C LEU A 4 -15.61 -11.42 8.87
N LEU A 5 -14.30 -11.60 9.02
CA LEU A 5 -13.45 -10.54 9.59
C LEU A 5 -12.93 -9.67 8.45
N PRO A 6 -13.11 -8.33 8.51
CA PRO A 6 -12.53 -7.46 7.51
C PRO A 6 -11.00 -7.60 7.58
N LYS A 7 -10.44 -8.42 6.67
CA LYS A 7 -9.01 -8.38 6.35
C LYS A 7 -8.74 -6.92 5.99
N LYS A 8 -7.85 -6.28 6.73
CA LYS A 8 -7.57 -4.84 6.61
C LYS A 8 -7.49 -4.44 5.13
N LEU A 9 -8.51 -3.71 4.67
CA LEU A 9 -8.75 -3.44 3.25
C LEU A 9 -7.70 -2.48 2.68
N SER A 10 -7.22 -1.57 3.53
CA SER A 10 -6.25 -0.56 3.18
C SER A 10 -5.27 -0.28 4.30
N PHE A 11 -4.08 0.18 3.92
CA PHE A 11 -3.02 0.58 4.82
C PHE A 11 -2.67 2.05 4.58
N SER A 12 -2.57 2.83 5.64
CA SER A 12 -1.90 4.12 5.58
C SER A 12 -0.40 3.92 5.31
N LEU A 13 0.27 4.97 4.84
CA LEU A 13 1.72 4.89 4.60
C LEU A 13 2.53 4.59 5.87
N LYS A 14 2.03 5.01 7.05
CA LYS A 14 2.67 4.73 8.34
C LYS A 14 2.60 3.24 8.68
N GLU A 15 1.43 2.63 8.46
CA GLU A 15 1.26 1.20 8.68
C GLU A 15 2.10 0.35 7.72
N LEU A 16 2.23 0.79 6.46
CA LEU A 16 3.12 0.12 5.50
C LEU A 16 4.60 0.21 5.91
N GLU A 17 5.01 1.33 6.50
CA GLU A 17 6.36 1.50 7.03
C GLU A 17 6.59 0.64 8.28
N GLU A 18 5.62 0.60 9.20
CA GLU A 18 5.64 -0.24 10.40
C GLU A 18 5.66 -1.74 10.09
N LEU A 19 5.00 -2.16 9.00
CA LEU A 19 5.05 -3.53 8.49
C LEU A 19 6.38 -3.88 7.78
N GLY A 20 7.30 -2.92 7.65
CA GLY A 20 8.57 -3.10 6.97
C GLY A 20 8.45 -3.20 5.44
N PHE A 21 7.30 -2.86 4.86
CA PHE A 21 7.09 -2.95 3.41
C PHE A 21 7.80 -1.82 2.67
N ILE A 22 7.58 -0.57 3.08
CA ILE A 22 8.14 0.60 2.37
C ILE A 22 8.23 1.81 3.29
N LYS A 23 9.34 2.57 3.21
CA LYS A 23 9.47 3.85 3.91
C LYS A 23 8.51 4.90 3.34
N ILE A 24 7.97 5.77 4.19
CA ILE A 24 7.00 6.82 3.79
C ILE A 24 7.54 7.71 2.67
N PRO A 25 8.80 8.22 2.70
CA PRO A 25 9.32 9.05 1.61
C PRO A 25 9.33 8.32 0.26
N THR A 26 9.70 7.04 0.27
CA THR A 26 9.72 6.20 -0.93
C THR A 26 8.30 5.96 -1.44
N ALA A 27 7.35 5.63 -0.56
CA ALA A 27 5.94 5.47 -0.94
C ALA A 27 5.38 6.75 -1.60
N LYS A 28 5.63 7.92 -1.00
CA LYS A 28 5.23 9.21 -1.60
C LYS A 28 5.86 9.43 -2.97
N LYS A 29 7.14 9.10 -3.14
CA LYS A 29 7.83 9.18 -4.44
C LYS A 29 7.16 8.27 -5.48
N LEU A 30 6.85 7.03 -5.13
CA LEU A 30 6.21 6.07 -6.04
C LEU A 30 4.78 6.48 -6.40
N ILE A 31 4.01 7.00 -5.44
CA ILE A 31 2.67 7.54 -5.68
C ILE A 31 2.74 8.71 -6.67
N ARG A 32 3.67 9.65 -6.46
CA ARG A 32 3.89 10.79 -7.38
C ARG A 32 4.27 10.33 -8.79
N LEU A 33 5.05 9.27 -8.90
CA LEU A 33 5.46 8.65 -10.16
C LEU A 33 4.40 7.71 -10.76
N LYS A 34 3.21 7.60 -10.16
CA LYS A 34 2.13 6.65 -10.53
C LYS A 34 2.57 5.18 -10.55
N LYS A 35 3.61 4.83 -9.78
CA LYS A 35 4.12 3.46 -9.62
C LYS A 35 3.49 2.71 -8.46
N LEU A 36 2.86 3.43 -7.52
CA LEU A 36 2.11 2.86 -6.42
C LEU A 36 0.72 3.52 -6.37
N GLU A 37 -0.32 2.72 -6.62
CA GLU A 37 -1.70 3.20 -6.62
C GLU A 37 -2.19 3.42 -5.18
N SER A 38 -2.62 4.64 -4.87
CA SER A 38 -3.12 5.04 -3.55
C SER A 38 -4.35 5.93 -3.70
N PHE A 39 -5.16 6.01 -2.64
CA PHE A 39 -6.25 6.97 -2.51
C PHE A 39 -6.01 7.87 -1.30
N LYS A 40 -6.74 8.99 -1.22
CA LYS A 40 -6.63 9.94 -0.11
C LYS A 40 -7.88 9.91 0.77
N ILE A 41 -7.66 10.04 2.08
CA ILE A 41 -8.69 10.43 3.05
C ILE A 41 -8.17 11.69 3.73
N GLY A 42 -8.77 12.84 3.43
CA GLY A 42 -8.23 14.15 3.79
C GLY A 42 -6.82 14.36 3.21
N VAL A 43 -5.83 14.59 4.08
CA VAL A 43 -4.43 14.80 3.69
C VAL A 43 -3.57 13.53 3.67
N LYS A 44 -4.12 12.39 4.13
CA LYS A 44 -3.39 11.13 4.29
C LYS A 44 -3.60 10.21 3.09
N HIS A 45 -2.54 9.51 2.70
CA HIS A 45 -2.58 8.48 1.67
C HIS A 45 -2.81 7.10 2.26
N PHE A 46 -3.62 6.31 1.55
CA PHE A 46 -3.93 4.92 1.84
C PHE A 46 -3.72 4.08 0.58
N VAL A 47 -3.26 2.85 0.77
CA VAL A 47 -3.02 1.88 -0.30
C VAL A 47 -3.89 0.67 -0.01
N LEU A 48 -4.72 0.26 -0.99
CA LEU A 48 -5.49 -0.97 -0.88
C LEU A 48 -4.56 -2.18 -0.82
N ARG A 49 -4.97 -3.22 -0.09
CA ARG A 49 -4.21 -4.47 0.01
C ARG A 49 -3.86 -5.04 -1.37
N ASP A 50 -4.79 -5.03 -2.30
CA ASP A 50 -4.58 -5.57 -3.65
C ASP A 50 -3.54 -4.75 -4.44
N ASN A 51 -3.48 -3.43 -4.21
CA ASN A 51 -2.47 -2.58 -4.82
C ASN A 51 -1.06 -2.84 -4.26
N VAL A 52 -0.95 -3.19 -2.98
CA VAL A 52 0.32 -3.65 -2.38
C VAL A 52 0.76 -4.95 -3.05
N LEU A 53 -0.13 -5.93 -3.17
CA LEU A 53 0.19 -7.23 -3.79
C LEU A 53 0.55 -7.07 -5.27
N LYS A 54 -0.20 -6.26 -6.02
CA LYS A 54 0.09 -5.92 -7.41
C LYS A 54 1.46 -5.27 -7.56
N TYR A 55 1.81 -4.34 -6.66
CA TYR A 55 3.13 -3.71 -6.65
C TYR A 55 4.23 -4.75 -6.47
N ILE A 56 4.10 -5.66 -5.49
CA ILE A 56 5.11 -6.71 -5.25
C ILE A 56 5.29 -7.56 -6.51
N LYS A 57 4.19 -8.13 -7.03
CA LYS A 57 4.23 -8.99 -8.24
C LYS A 57 4.91 -8.32 -9.43
N ASN A 58 4.62 -7.05 -9.68
CA ASN A 58 5.17 -6.31 -10.82
C ASN A 58 6.64 -5.90 -10.64
N ASN A 59 7.18 -5.97 -9.43
CA ASN A 59 8.55 -5.55 -9.10
C ASN A 59 9.41 -6.70 -8.54
N THR A 60 8.91 -7.94 -8.58
CA THR A 60 9.70 -9.15 -8.33
C THR A 60 10.32 -9.60 -9.65
N ILE A 61 11.61 -9.94 -9.62
CA ILE A 61 12.32 -10.60 -10.72
C ILE A 61 12.41 -12.08 -10.34
N GLU A 62 11.97 -12.96 -11.24
CA GLU A 62 12.10 -14.43 -11.11
C GLU A 62 13.40 -14.93 -11.74
#